data_AF-A0A383VVT1-F1
#
_entry.id   AF-A0A383VVT1-F1
#
_cell.length_a   1.000
_cell.length_b   1.000
_cell.length_c   1.000
_cell.angle_alpha   90.00
_cell.angle_beta   90.00
_cell.angle_gamma   90.00
#
_symmetry.space_group_name_H-M   'P 1'
#
loop_
_entity.id
_entity.type
_entity.pdbx_description
1 polymer ?
#
loop_
_entity_poly.entity_id
_entity_poly.type
_entity_poly.pdbx_seq_one_letter_code
_entity_poly.pdbx_strand_id
1 'polypeptide(L)'
;MASLASKHSISTASVHRPAPALLAPRVLPQRHCPVHARSSLADKIKHSLDFNKKGRLEVIDKLYRNPSKASLEAVLADDFKMGEEGYTKKFTKADYIGLTAGVVLPAIPDFKWGHACSGDVDDDGFCIVTVQATGHHTGAPLAMPGLEPLPPSGRHFCLAEEVQKVKVVGDKVAEIQVLPNKGAGPRALYAALGGKAPSQAAAAAAAAAPPLP
;
A
#
# COMPACT_ATOMS: atom_id res chain seq x y z
N MET A 1 3.00 87.61 -17.78
CA MET A 1 2.48 87.32 -16.42
C MET A 1 3.32 86.19 -15.84
N ALA A 2 3.75 86.37 -14.59
CA ALA A 2 4.80 85.61 -13.93
C ALA A 2 4.29 84.39 -13.13
N SER A 3 5.27 83.53 -12.76
CA SER A 3 5.31 82.67 -11.55
C SER A 3 4.40 81.42 -11.53
N LEU A 4 4.76 80.24 -11.01
CA LEU A 4 5.82 79.70 -10.12
C LEU A 4 6.11 78.24 -10.56
N ALA A 5 7.34 77.76 -10.70
CA ALA A 5 8.31 77.24 -9.70
C ALA A 5 7.93 75.93 -8.97
N SER A 6 8.70 74.86 -9.20
CA SER A 6 9.25 73.90 -8.20
C SER A 6 10.08 72.82 -8.94
N LYS A 7 11.42 72.78 -8.86
CA LYS A 7 12.27 72.08 -7.83
C LYS A 7 12.14 70.54 -7.93
N HIS A 8 13.18 69.71 -8.11
CA HIS A 8 14.58 69.69 -7.66
C HIS A 8 15.43 68.80 -8.61
N SER A 9 16.63 69.23 -9.02
CA SER A 9 17.96 68.95 -8.44
C SER A 9 18.56 67.61 -8.88
N ILE A 10 19.74 67.67 -9.54
CA ILE A 10 20.92 66.84 -9.26
C ILE A 10 22.13 67.56 -9.88
N SER A 11 23.18 67.70 -9.08
CA SER A 11 24.41 68.47 -9.31
C SER A 11 25.60 67.54 -9.51
N THR A 12 26.40 67.86 -10.53
CA THR A 12 27.89 67.84 -10.61
C THR A 12 28.72 66.59 -10.28
N ALA A 13 29.43 66.15 -11.33
CA ALA A 13 30.89 65.98 -11.44
C ALA A 13 31.67 65.13 -10.43
N SER A 14 32.54 64.23 -10.93
CA SER A 14 33.98 64.53 -11.08
C SER A 14 34.77 63.29 -11.51
N VAL A 15 35.87 63.55 -12.22
CA VAL A 15 36.84 62.60 -12.79
C VAL A 15 37.91 62.24 -11.74
N HIS A 16 38.23 60.97 -11.53
CA HIS A 16 39.61 60.58 -11.19
C HIS A 16 39.91 59.09 -11.42
N ARG A 17 41.15 58.84 -11.86
CA ARG A 17 41.76 57.58 -12.31
C ARG A 17 42.61 56.97 -11.15
N PRO A 18 43.36 55.88 -11.35
CA PRO A 18 43.23 54.57 -10.68
C PRO A 18 44.26 54.31 -9.54
N ALA A 19 44.11 53.20 -8.79
CA ALA A 19 45.15 52.63 -7.92
C ALA A 19 44.92 51.11 -7.65
N PRO A 20 45.96 50.35 -7.27
CA PRO A 20 46.14 48.93 -7.62
C PRO A 20 45.65 47.91 -6.58
N ALA A 21 45.80 46.64 -6.98
CA ALA A 21 45.33 45.40 -6.35
C ALA A 21 45.63 45.23 -4.85
N LEU A 22 44.64 44.67 -4.15
CA LEU A 22 44.83 43.90 -2.92
C LEU A 22 44.19 42.51 -3.12
N LEU A 23 45.03 41.48 -3.00
CA LEU A 23 44.65 40.08 -3.05
C LEU A 23 43.59 39.78 -1.98
N ALA A 24 42.43 39.28 -2.40
CA ALA A 24 41.54 38.52 -1.53
C ALA A 24 41.99 37.05 -1.50
N PRO A 25 42.06 36.39 -0.33
CA PRO A 25 42.36 34.97 -0.25
C PRO A 25 41.22 34.17 -0.91
N ARG A 26 41.58 33.31 -1.89
CA ARG A 26 40.68 32.31 -2.45
C ARG A 26 40.21 31.38 -1.32
N VAL A 27 38.96 31.55 -0.89
CA VAL A 27 38.24 30.52 -0.15
C VAL A 27 38.04 29.34 -1.11
N LEU A 28 38.71 28.22 -0.83
CA LEU A 28 38.47 26.96 -1.52
C LEU A 28 37.00 26.55 -1.32
N PRO A 29 36.26 26.16 -2.38
CA PRO A 29 34.92 25.65 -2.21
C PRO A 29 34.99 24.36 -1.39
N GLN A 30 34.35 24.36 -0.22
CA GLN A 30 34.10 23.13 0.52
C GLN A 30 33.32 22.19 -0.38
N ARG A 31 33.97 21.10 -0.78
CA ARG A 31 33.29 19.97 -1.39
C ARG A 31 32.35 19.42 -0.35
N HIS A 32 31.05 19.71 -0.48
CA HIS A 32 30.03 18.87 0.11
C HIS A 32 30.24 17.46 -0.43
N CYS A 33 30.85 16.61 0.38
CA CYS A 33 30.78 15.17 0.18
C CYS A 33 29.29 14.81 0.27
N PRO A 34 28.69 14.19 -0.77
CA PRO A 34 27.40 13.58 -0.59
C PRO A 34 27.58 12.49 0.46
N VAL A 35 26.84 12.58 1.56
CA VAL A 35 26.63 11.46 2.47
C VAL A 35 25.80 10.45 1.68
N HIS A 36 26.47 9.70 0.81
CA HIS A 36 25.97 8.40 0.40
C HIS A 36 25.95 7.59 1.68
N ALA A 37 24.76 7.33 2.21
CA ALA A 37 24.53 6.30 3.20
C ALA A 37 25.20 5.03 2.65
N ARG A 38 26.39 4.74 3.15
CA ARG A 38 27.08 3.49 2.87
C ARG A 38 26.26 2.43 3.59
N SER A 39 25.28 1.87 2.90
CA SER A 39 24.73 0.55 3.24
C SER A 39 25.95 -0.32 3.52
N SER A 40 26.03 -0.84 4.75
CA SER A 40 27.24 -1.50 5.20
C SER A 40 27.46 -2.73 4.32
N LEU A 41 28.72 -3.12 4.13
CA LEU A 41 29.03 -4.36 3.43
C LEU A 41 28.32 -5.55 4.11
N ALA A 42 28.07 -5.47 5.43
CA ALA A 42 27.28 -6.44 6.17
C ALA A 42 25.80 -6.47 5.74
N ASP A 43 25.17 -5.31 5.47
CA ASP A 43 23.80 -5.25 4.95
C ASP A 43 23.73 -5.84 3.54
N LYS A 44 24.74 -5.57 2.70
CA LYS A 44 24.84 -6.14 1.35
C LYS A 44 25.04 -7.66 1.37
N ILE A 45 25.84 -8.18 2.30
CA ILE A 45 26.09 -9.63 2.46
C ILE A 45 24.86 -10.32 3.06
N LYS A 46 24.16 -9.68 4.00
CA LYS A 46 22.93 -10.23 4.62
C LYS A 46 21.79 -10.33 3.59
N HIS A 47 21.63 -9.33 2.72
CA HIS A 47 20.65 -9.40 1.61
C HIS A 47 21.07 -10.31 0.45
N SER A 48 22.37 -10.53 0.22
CA SER A 48 22.84 -11.38 -0.90
C SER A 48 22.83 -12.89 -0.61
N LEU A 49 22.54 -13.31 0.62
CA LEU A 49 22.51 -14.72 1.04
C LEU A 49 21.17 -15.12 1.68
N ASP A 50 20.08 -14.56 1.18
CA ASP A 50 18.74 -15.04 1.53
C ASP A 50 18.43 -16.33 0.76
N PHE A 51 18.93 -17.45 1.27
CA PHE A 51 18.69 -18.78 0.70
C PHE A 51 17.20 -19.18 0.69
N ASN A 52 16.36 -18.47 1.43
CA ASN A 52 14.92 -18.74 1.51
C ASN A 52 14.09 -17.88 0.53
N LYS A 53 14.71 -16.95 -0.20
CA LYS A 53 14.01 -16.05 -1.13
C LYS A 53 13.14 -16.80 -2.14
N LYS A 54 13.69 -17.85 -2.75
CA LYS A 54 12.96 -18.68 -3.72
C LYS A 54 11.76 -19.38 -3.08
N GLY A 55 11.96 -20.03 -1.93
CA GLY A 55 10.89 -20.72 -1.21
C GLY A 55 9.76 -19.76 -0.83
N ARG A 56 10.10 -18.58 -0.31
CA ARG A 56 9.13 -17.53 0.02
C ARG A 56 8.33 -17.06 -1.19
N LEU A 57 8.98 -16.82 -2.33
CA LEU A 57 8.28 -16.46 -3.57
C LEU A 57 7.30 -17.56 -4.01
N GLU A 58 7.66 -18.83 -3.86
CA GLU A 58 6.76 -19.96 -4.14
C GLU A 58 5.56 -20.01 -3.19
N VAL A 59 5.74 -19.71 -1.90
CA VAL A 59 4.63 -19.62 -0.93
C VAL A 59 3.70 -18.45 -1.28
N ILE A 60 4.25 -17.29 -1.61
CA ILE A 60 3.48 -16.10 -2.01
C ILE A 60 2.70 -16.37 -3.30
N ASP A 61 3.32 -16.99 -4.30
CA ASP A 61 2.64 -17.34 -5.55
C ASP A 61 1.48 -18.32 -5.30
N LYS A 62 1.67 -19.32 -4.42
CA LYS A 62 0.59 -20.23 -4.02
C LYS A 62 -0.57 -19.53 -3.33
N LEU A 63 -0.30 -18.48 -2.55
CA LEU A 63 -1.35 -17.69 -1.87
C LEU A 63 -2.28 -16.99 -2.88
N TYR A 64 -1.72 -16.39 -3.94
CA TYR A 64 -2.49 -15.50 -4.82
C TYR A 64 -2.90 -16.12 -6.16
N ARG A 65 -2.13 -17.06 -6.73
CA ARG A 65 -2.33 -17.51 -8.11
C ARG A 65 -3.69 -18.14 -8.35
N ASN A 66 -4.13 -19.03 -7.46
CA ASN A 66 -5.42 -19.73 -7.55
C ASN A 66 -5.95 -20.02 -6.13
N PRO A 67 -6.57 -19.02 -5.48
CA PRO A 67 -7.12 -19.22 -4.15
C PRO A 67 -8.33 -20.16 -4.23
N SER A 68 -8.34 -21.15 -3.35
CA SER A 68 -9.43 -22.07 -3.08
C SER A 68 -9.41 -22.36 -1.59
N LYS A 69 -10.50 -22.89 -1.02
CA LYS A 69 -10.51 -23.25 0.39
C LYS A 69 -9.32 -24.15 0.76
N ALA A 70 -9.09 -25.21 -0.03
CA ALA A 70 -8.00 -26.15 0.20
C ALA A 70 -6.61 -25.50 0.04
N SER A 71 -6.39 -24.66 -0.98
CA SER A 71 -5.09 -24.00 -1.16
C SER A 71 -4.81 -22.97 -0.06
N LEU A 72 -5.85 -22.25 0.41
CA LEU A 72 -5.72 -21.32 1.53
C LEU A 72 -5.46 -22.06 2.87
N GLU A 73 -6.16 -23.16 3.13
CA GLU A 73 -5.91 -24.00 4.31
C GLU A 73 -4.48 -24.55 4.33
N ALA A 74 -3.95 -24.91 3.15
CA ALA A 74 -2.60 -25.44 2.98
C ALA A 74 -1.51 -24.37 3.06
N VAL A 75 -1.74 -23.12 2.67
CA VAL A 75 -0.70 -22.07 2.63
C VAL A 75 -0.63 -21.23 3.89
N LEU A 76 -1.75 -21.08 4.61
CA LEU A 76 -1.81 -20.24 5.82
C LEU A 76 -1.40 -21.04 7.06
N ALA A 77 -0.60 -20.43 7.93
CA ALA A 77 -0.26 -20.99 9.24
C ALA A 77 -1.51 -21.11 10.12
N ASP A 78 -1.53 -22.04 11.09
CA ASP A 78 -2.72 -22.26 11.91
C ASP A 78 -3.04 -21.08 12.84
N ASP A 79 -2.01 -20.35 13.28
CA ASP A 79 -2.13 -19.11 14.06
C ASP A 79 -2.10 -17.84 13.20
N PHE A 80 -2.41 -17.98 11.89
CA PHE A 80 -2.38 -16.88 10.93
C PHE A 80 -3.20 -15.67 11.37
N LYS A 81 -2.64 -14.49 11.11
CA LYS A 81 -3.26 -13.20 11.42
C LYS A 81 -3.25 -12.30 10.18
N MET A 82 -4.36 -11.63 9.96
CA MET A 82 -4.44 -10.53 9.01
C MET A 82 -4.97 -9.28 9.68
N GLY A 83 -4.47 -8.11 9.30
CA GLY A 83 -4.99 -6.84 9.79
C GLY A 83 -4.62 -5.70 8.86
N GLU A 84 -5.28 -4.56 9.02
CA GLU A 84 -4.85 -3.31 8.40
C GLU A 84 -3.81 -2.64 9.30
N GLU A 85 -2.72 -2.13 8.74
CA GLU A 85 -1.65 -1.50 9.49
C GLU A 85 -2.21 -0.29 10.28
N GLY A 86 -2.07 -0.33 11.61
CA GLY A 86 -2.61 0.70 12.51
C GLY A 86 -4.05 0.47 13.01
N TYR A 87 -4.75 -0.59 12.56
CA TYR A 87 -6.09 -0.94 13.06
C TYR A 87 -6.07 -2.12 14.04
N THR A 88 -6.98 -2.10 15.01
CA THR A 88 -7.12 -3.14 16.05
C THR A 88 -7.83 -4.41 15.56
N LYS A 89 -8.52 -4.35 14.42
CA LYS A 89 -9.29 -5.50 13.91
C LYS A 89 -8.35 -6.51 13.26
N LYS A 90 -8.16 -7.63 13.95
CA LYS A 90 -7.42 -8.79 13.45
C LYS A 90 -8.39 -9.84 12.94
N PHE A 91 -8.10 -10.37 11.77
CA PHE A 91 -8.80 -11.48 11.14
C PHE A 91 -7.99 -12.75 11.34
N THR A 92 -8.68 -13.82 11.70
CA THR A 92 -8.11 -15.16 11.83
C THR A 92 -8.01 -15.85 10.47
N LYS A 93 -7.34 -17.01 10.43
CA LYS A 93 -7.35 -17.93 9.28
C LYS A 93 -8.78 -18.24 8.82
N ALA A 94 -9.67 -18.54 9.77
CA ALA A 94 -11.07 -18.87 9.49
C ALA A 94 -11.82 -17.69 8.86
N ASP A 95 -11.62 -16.47 9.37
CA ASP A 95 -12.26 -15.26 8.82
C ASP A 95 -11.81 -14.99 7.38
N TYR A 96 -10.50 -15.10 7.12
CA TYR A 96 -9.93 -14.84 5.81
C TYR A 96 -10.40 -15.86 4.77
N ILE A 97 -10.40 -17.15 5.13
CA ILE A 97 -10.88 -18.24 4.27
C ILE A 97 -12.39 -18.12 4.07
N GLY A 98 -13.15 -17.83 5.12
CA GLY A 98 -14.60 -17.65 5.06
C GLY A 98 -14.98 -16.51 4.12
N LEU A 99 -14.29 -15.37 4.21
CA LEU A 99 -14.52 -14.25 3.29
C LEU A 99 -14.11 -14.60 1.85
N THR A 100 -12.89 -15.11 1.65
CA THR A 100 -12.37 -15.34 0.30
C THR A 100 -13.10 -16.50 -0.38
N ALA A 101 -13.03 -17.70 0.20
CA ALA A 101 -13.56 -18.91 -0.41
C ALA A 101 -15.06 -19.10 -0.18
N GLY A 102 -15.63 -18.54 0.89
CA GLY A 102 -17.05 -18.68 1.21
C GLY A 102 -17.95 -17.58 0.62
N VAL A 103 -17.40 -16.39 0.35
CA VAL A 103 -18.20 -15.25 -0.14
C VAL A 103 -17.72 -14.77 -1.50
N VAL A 104 -16.43 -14.46 -1.65
CA VAL A 104 -15.92 -13.83 -2.88
C VAL A 104 -15.88 -14.81 -4.06
N LEU A 105 -15.25 -15.98 -3.91
CA LEU A 105 -15.11 -16.94 -5.01
C LEU A 105 -16.46 -17.48 -5.53
N PRO A 106 -17.48 -17.77 -4.68
CA PRO A 106 -18.80 -18.16 -5.18
C PRO A 106 -19.52 -17.05 -5.94
N ALA A 107 -19.34 -15.78 -5.53
CA ALA A 107 -19.95 -14.64 -6.21
C ALA A 107 -19.21 -14.26 -7.51
N ILE A 108 -17.92 -14.53 -7.56
CA ILE A 108 -17.01 -14.10 -8.63
C ILE A 108 -16.18 -15.32 -9.09
N PRO A 109 -16.76 -16.20 -9.92
CA PRO A 109 -16.12 -17.48 -10.27
C PRO A 109 -14.81 -17.32 -11.06
N ASP A 110 -14.62 -16.19 -11.72
CA ASP A 110 -13.41 -15.84 -12.48
C ASP A 110 -12.47 -14.90 -11.70
N PHE A 111 -12.67 -14.78 -10.38
CA PHE A 111 -11.86 -13.92 -9.51
C PHE A 111 -10.38 -14.24 -9.64
N LYS A 112 -9.57 -13.20 -9.80
CA LYS A 112 -8.11 -13.31 -9.92
C LYS A 112 -7.39 -12.24 -9.12
N TRP A 113 -6.27 -12.64 -8.54
CA TRP A 113 -5.25 -11.73 -8.06
C TRP A 113 -4.15 -11.55 -9.10
N GLY A 114 -3.91 -10.31 -9.53
CA GLY A 114 -2.58 -9.90 -9.93
C GLY A 114 -1.72 -9.75 -8.68
N HIS A 115 -0.50 -10.25 -8.68
CA HIS A 115 0.44 -10.03 -7.58
C HIS A 115 1.87 -9.85 -8.09
N ALA A 116 2.63 -9.02 -7.40
CA ALA A 116 4.04 -8.77 -7.64
C ALA A 116 4.79 -8.69 -6.31
N CYS A 117 5.91 -9.42 -6.21
CA CYS A 117 6.77 -9.41 -5.04
C CYS A 117 8.22 -9.61 -5.49
N SER A 118 9.15 -8.83 -4.92
CA SER A 118 10.58 -9.04 -5.17
C SER A 118 11.15 -10.22 -4.37
N GLY A 119 10.44 -10.66 -3.33
CA GLY A 119 10.87 -11.71 -2.38
C GLY A 119 11.83 -11.21 -1.30
N ASP A 120 12.24 -9.95 -1.37
CA ASP A 120 13.09 -9.32 -0.36
C ASP A 120 12.33 -9.12 0.95
N VAL A 121 13.06 -9.21 2.05
CA VAL A 121 12.51 -9.14 3.40
C VAL A 121 13.10 -7.93 4.11
N ASP A 122 12.23 -7.14 4.72
CA ASP A 122 12.59 -6.00 5.56
C ASP A 122 13.10 -6.47 6.95
N ASP A 123 13.65 -5.56 7.75
CA ASP A 123 14.25 -5.89 9.05
C ASP A 123 13.26 -6.52 10.05
N ASP A 124 11.96 -6.31 9.85
CA ASP A 124 10.85 -6.86 10.66
C ASP A 124 10.40 -8.27 10.21
N GLY A 125 11.00 -8.80 9.15
CA GLY A 125 10.74 -10.12 8.61
C GLY A 125 9.57 -10.18 7.62
N PHE A 126 9.04 -9.03 7.19
CA PHE A 126 7.98 -8.97 6.17
C PHE A 126 8.56 -8.79 4.77
N CYS A 127 7.85 -9.32 3.77
CA CYS A 127 8.08 -8.99 2.37
C CYS A 127 6.93 -8.13 1.84
N ILE A 128 7.27 -7.19 0.97
CA ILE A 128 6.27 -6.32 0.35
C ILE A 128 5.70 -7.01 -0.89
N VAL A 129 4.38 -7.12 -0.94
CA VAL A 129 3.62 -7.69 -2.05
C VAL A 129 2.61 -6.64 -2.51
N THR A 130 2.62 -6.31 -3.80
CA THR A 130 1.57 -5.51 -4.42
C THR A 130 0.56 -6.44 -5.07
N VAL A 131 -0.73 -6.27 -4.79
CA VAL A 131 -1.80 -7.11 -5.31
C VAL A 131 -2.91 -6.30 -5.96
N GLN A 132 -3.62 -6.87 -6.92
CA GLN A 132 -4.79 -6.26 -7.56
C GLN A 132 -5.87 -7.30 -7.79
N ALA A 133 -7.09 -7.03 -7.33
CA ALA A 133 -8.23 -7.92 -7.54
C ALA A 133 -9.02 -7.54 -8.81
N THR A 134 -9.40 -8.54 -9.58
CA THR A 134 -10.26 -8.41 -10.77
C THR A 134 -11.22 -9.59 -10.91
N GLY A 135 -12.34 -9.40 -11.60
CA GLY A 135 -13.30 -10.45 -11.93
C GLY A 135 -14.68 -9.90 -12.33
N HIS A 136 -15.64 -10.81 -12.50
CA HIS A 136 -17.03 -10.52 -12.85
C HIS A 136 -18.01 -11.09 -11.82
N HIS A 137 -18.97 -10.27 -11.39
CA HIS A 137 -20.01 -10.69 -10.46
C HIS A 137 -21.15 -11.43 -11.18
N THR A 138 -20.92 -12.70 -11.49
CA THR A 138 -21.83 -13.57 -12.27
C THR A 138 -22.29 -14.82 -11.52
N GLY A 139 -21.72 -15.07 -10.33
CA GLY A 139 -22.00 -16.27 -9.54
C GLY A 139 -23.17 -16.10 -8.56
N ALA A 140 -22.95 -16.48 -7.30
CA ALA A 140 -23.90 -16.30 -6.21
C ALA A 140 -24.02 -14.82 -5.79
N PRO A 141 -25.06 -14.44 -5.02
CA PRO A 141 -25.12 -13.12 -4.41
C PRO A 141 -23.91 -12.84 -3.51
N LEU A 142 -23.31 -11.65 -3.62
CA LEU A 142 -22.21 -11.23 -2.77
C LEU A 142 -22.74 -10.78 -1.40
N ALA A 143 -22.60 -11.65 -0.39
CA ALA A 143 -23.06 -11.41 0.98
C ALA A 143 -21.89 -11.04 1.91
N MET A 144 -21.49 -9.76 1.89
CA MET A 144 -20.41 -9.26 2.74
C MET A 144 -20.90 -9.04 4.19
N PRO A 145 -20.10 -9.36 5.23
CA PRO A 145 -20.52 -9.16 6.62
C PRO A 145 -20.92 -7.71 6.94
N GLY A 146 -22.12 -7.54 7.49
CA GLY A 146 -22.68 -6.22 7.87
C GLY A 146 -23.19 -5.37 6.70
N LEU A 147 -23.31 -5.94 5.50
CA LEU A 147 -23.85 -5.29 4.31
C LEU A 147 -25.02 -6.11 3.73
N GLU A 148 -25.91 -5.45 3.02
CA GLU A 148 -26.98 -6.12 2.28
C GLU A 148 -26.40 -7.01 1.17
N PRO A 149 -26.88 -8.25 0.99
CA PRO A 149 -26.45 -9.09 -0.11
C PRO A 149 -26.70 -8.43 -1.47
N LEU A 150 -25.69 -8.43 -2.35
CA LEU A 150 -25.85 -7.94 -3.72
C LEU A 150 -26.18 -9.09 -4.66
N PRO A 151 -27.29 -9.03 -5.42
CA PRO A 151 -27.54 -10.02 -6.46
C PRO A 151 -26.47 -9.90 -7.57
N PRO A 152 -26.22 -10.99 -8.33
CA PRO A 152 -25.27 -10.99 -9.44
C PRO A 152 -25.56 -9.83 -10.41
N SER A 153 -24.59 -8.94 -10.57
CA SER A 153 -24.78 -7.71 -11.33
C SER A 153 -24.22 -7.79 -12.75
N GLY A 154 -23.47 -8.85 -13.08
CA GLY A 154 -22.76 -9.02 -14.34
C GLY A 154 -21.61 -8.02 -14.54
N ARG A 155 -21.35 -7.15 -13.56
CA ARG A 155 -20.33 -6.11 -13.66
C ARG A 155 -18.94 -6.71 -13.54
N HIS A 156 -18.05 -6.25 -14.42
CA HIS A 156 -16.62 -6.38 -14.25
C HIS A 156 -16.12 -5.38 -13.20
N PHE A 157 -15.14 -5.77 -12.40
CA PHE A 157 -14.39 -4.85 -11.56
C PHE A 157 -12.88 -5.07 -11.72
N CYS A 158 -12.14 -3.98 -11.49
CA CYS A 158 -10.70 -3.97 -11.30
C CYS A 158 -10.42 -2.97 -10.18
N LEU A 159 -9.92 -3.44 -9.04
CA LEU A 159 -9.66 -2.58 -7.88
C LEU A 159 -8.33 -1.84 -8.04
N ALA A 160 -8.10 -0.85 -7.18
CA ALA A 160 -6.78 -0.24 -7.04
C ALA A 160 -5.76 -1.28 -6.53
N GLU A 161 -4.49 -1.09 -6.86
CA GLU A 161 -3.40 -1.91 -6.33
C GLU A 161 -3.30 -1.75 -4.82
N GLU A 162 -3.23 -2.84 -4.08
CA GLU A 162 -3.08 -2.87 -2.63
C GLU A 162 -1.67 -3.35 -2.27
N VAL A 163 -1.02 -2.67 -1.33
CA VAL A 163 0.28 -3.08 -0.81
C VAL A 163 0.06 -3.86 0.48
N GLN A 164 0.61 -5.07 0.54
CA GLN A 164 0.53 -5.95 1.68
C GLN A 164 1.95 -6.30 2.15
N LYS A 165 2.18 -6.19 3.45
CA LYS A 165 3.32 -6.80 4.13
C LYS A 165 2.96 -8.24 4.45
N VAL A 166 3.68 -9.19 3.88
CA VAL A 166 3.43 -10.63 4.06
C VAL A 166 4.60 -11.25 4.82
N LYS A 167 4.32 -11.97 5.91
CA LYS A 167 5.34 -12.70 6.67
C LYS A 167 5.24 -14.19 6.37
N VAL A 168 6.33 -14.74 5.87
CA VAL A 168 6.46 -16.18 5.58
C VAL A 168 7.39 -16.82 6.61
N VAL A 169 6.90 -17.86 7.30
CA VAL A 169 7.65 -18.64 8.27
C VAL A 169 7.63 -20.10 7.82
N GLY A 170 8.81 -20.63 7.48
CA GLY A 170 8.90 -21.95 6.86
C GLY A 170 8.20 -21.97 5.49
N ASP A 171 7.24 -22.85 5.32
CA ASP A 171 6.43 -23.05 4.11
C ASP A 171 5.03 -22.41 4.19
N LYS A 172 4.76 -21.60 5.22
CA LYS A 172 3.45 -21.00 5.49
C LYS A 172 3.50 -19.49 5.59
N VAL A 173 2.38 -18.87 5.24
CA VAL A 173 2.12 -17.45 5.53
C VAL A 173 1.61 -17.33 6.95
N ALA A 174 2.35 -16.62 7.79
CA ALA A 174 2.03 -16.41 9.20
C ALA A 174 1.22 -15.11 9.42
N GLU A 175 1.51 -14.07 8.65
CA GLU A 175 0.87 -12.77 8.86
C GLU A 175 0.74 -11.97 7.56
N ILE A 176 -0.39 -11.27 7.40
CA ILE A 176 -0.59 -10.26 6.35
C ILE A 176 -1.00 -8.95 7.00
N GLN A 177 -0.23 -7.89 6.76
CA GLN A 177 -0.61 -6.53 7.12
C GLN A 177 -0.93 -5.75 5.84
N VAL A 178 -2.18 -5.34 5.71
CA VAL A 178 -2.64 -4.53 4.59
C VAL A 178 -2.31 -3.08 4.88
N LEU A 179 -1.57 -2.43 3.98
CA LEU A 179 -1.33 -1.01 4.10
C LEU A 179 -2.58 -0.25 3.68
N PRO A 180 -2.98 0.83 4.38
CA PRO A 180 -4.17 1.60 4.05
C PRO A 180 -4.12 2.10 2.60
N ASN A 181 -5.07 1.66 1.78
CA ASN A 181 -5.24 2.18 0.43
C ASN A 181 -6.71 2.49 0.12
N LYS A 182 -6.94 3.63 -0.56
CA LYS A 182 -8.26 4.01 -1.06
C LYS A 182 -8.54 3.27 -2.35
N GLY A 183 -9.67 2.56 -2.41
CA GLY A 183 -10.13 1.89 -3.64
C GLY A 183 -9.74 0.42 -3.76
N ALA A 184 -9.16 -0.17 -2.72
CA ALA A 184 -8.94 -1.60 -2.59
C ALA A 184 -9.79 -2.21 -1.46
N GLY A 185 -9.78 -3.53 -1.38
CA GLY A 185 -10.41 -4.29 -0.31
C GLY A 185 -11.94 -4.48 -0.40
N PRO A 186 -12.52 -5.11 0.64
CA PRO A 186 -13.93 -5.54 0.70
C PRO A 186 -14.97 -4.47 0.37
N ARG A 187 -14.79 -3.25 0.88
CA ARG A 187 -15.75 -2.15 0.68
C ARG A 187 -15.68 -1.57 -0.73
N ALA A 188 -14.47 -1.50 -1.31
CA ALA A 188 -14.29 -1.04 -2.68
C ALA A 188 -14.91 -2.03 -3.67
N LEU A 189 -14.71 -3.33 -3.45
CA LEU A 189 -15.39 -4.39 -4.22
C LEU A 189 -16.91 -4.22 -4.19
N TYR A 190 -17.48 -4.12 -2.99
CA TYR A 190 -18.92 -3.96 -2.82
C TYR A 190 -19.46 -2.73 -3.55
N ALA A 191 -18.78 -1.59 -3.44
CA ALA A 191 -19.15 -0.36 -4.15
C ALA A 191 -19.02 -0.49 -5.68
N ALA A 192 -17.95 -1.10 -6.18
CA ALA A 192 -17.72 -1.32 -7.61
C ALA A 192 -18.84 -2.16 -8.24
N LEU A 193 -19.37 -3.12 -7.49
CA LEU A 193 -20.46 -4.00 -7.93
C LEU A 193 -21.86 -3.38 -7.80
N GLY A 194 -21.95 -2.13 -7.35
CA GLY A 194 -23.21 -1.35 -7.27
C GLY A 194 -23.82 -1.30 -5.86
N GLY A 195 -23.12 -1.81 -4.87
CA GLY A 195 -23.54 -1.73 -3.47
C GLY A 195 -23.45 -0.32 -2.92
N LYS A 196 -24.44 0.05 -2.10
CA LYS A 196 -24.45 1.32 -1.38
C LYS A 196 -23.89 1.11 0.02
N ALA A 197 -22.99 2.00 0.45
CA ALA A 197 -22.52 1.99 1.83
C ALA A 197 -23.74 2.00 2.78
N PRO A 198 -23.69 1.25 3.89
CA PRO A 198 -24.80 1.21 4.83
C PRO A 198 -25.01 2.64 5.34
N SER A 199 -26.27 3.08 5.36
CA SER A 199 -26.61 4.33 6.04
C SER A 199 -26.15 4.22 7.50
N GLN A 200 -25.83 5.35 8.13
CA GLN A 200 -25.34 5.38 9.51
C GLN A 200 -26.26 4.63 10.50
N ALA A 201 -27.55 4.49 10.16
CA ALA A 201 -28.53 3.69 10.89
C ALA A 201 -28.34 2.17 10.75
N ALA A 202 -27.96 1.66 9.58
CA ALA A 202 -27.71 0.24 9.35
C ALA A 202 -26.39 -0.24 10.01
N ALA A 203 -25.38 0.63 10.06
CA ALA A 203 -24.13 0.36 10.77
C ALA A 203 -24.33 0.21 12.30
N ALA A 204 -25.27 0.98 12.87
CA ALA A 204 -25.63 0.85 14.30
C ALA A 204 -26.41 -0.44 14.60
N ALA A 205 -27.24 -0.91 13.67
CA ALA A 205 -27.97 -2.18 13.82
C ALA A 205 -27.05 -3.41 13.72
N ALA A 206 -26.05 -3.39 12.83
CA ALA A 206 -25.08 -4.48 12.69
C ALA A 206 -24.13 -4.60 13.90
N ALA A 207 -23.85 -3.48 14.59
CA ALA A 207 -23.08 -3.48 15.84
C ALA A 207 -23.86 -4.00 17.06
N ALA A 208 -25.19 -4.09 16.94
CA ALA A 208 -26.10 -4.57 17.98
C ALA A 208 -26.53 -6.04 17.80
N ALA A 209 -26.14 -6.69 16.69
CA ALA A 209 -26.44 -8.10 16.47
C ALA A 209 -25.54 -8.98 17.36
N PRO A 210 -26.11 -9.89 18.18
CA PRO A 210 -25.32 -10.81 19.00
C PRO A 210 -24.47 -11.73 18.11
N PRO A 211 -23.30 -12.20 18.59
CA PRO A 211 -22.48 -13.15 17.85
C PRO A 211 -23.32 -14.38 17.51
N LEU A 212 -23.27 -14.80 16.24
CA LEU A 212 -23.97 -16.00 15.77
C LEU A 212 -23.54 -17.23 16.60
N PRO A 213 -24.48 -18.15 16.88
CA PRO A 213 -24.27 -19.31 17.77
C PRO A 213 -23.26 -20.34 17.23
#